data_AF-A0A843EIY2-F1
#
_entry.id   AF-A0A843EIY2-F1
#
_cell.length_a   1.000
_cell.length_b   1.000
_cell.length_c   1.000
_cell.angle_alpha   90.00
_cell.angle_beta   90.00
_cell.angle_gamma   90.00
#
_symmetry.space_group_name_H-M   'P 1'
#
loop_
_entity.id
_entity.type
_entity.pdbx_description
1 polymer ?
#
loop_
_entity_poly.entity_id
_entity_poly.type
_entity_poly.pdbx_seq_one_letter_code
_entity_poly.pdbx_strand_id
1 'polypeptide(L)' 'MDKVVISVGGSVLIPGNDDAKYIAELAKMLREASEQVQIAVVVGGGKMSRY' A
#
# COMPACT_ATOMS: atom_id res chain seq x y z
N MET A 1 -10.79 -6.98 -18.24
CA MET A 1 -9.84 -6.96 -17.11
C MET A 1 -10.31 -5.87 -16.17
N ASP A 2 -10.74 -6.26 -14.98
CA ASP A 2 -11.33 -5.32 -14.03
C ASP A 2 -10.26 -4.38 -13.48
N LYS A 3 -10.69 -3.16 -13.14
CA LYS A 3 -9.82 -2.11 -12.60
C LYS A 3 -10.14 -1.89 -11.14
N VAL A 4 -9.13 -1.98 -10.30
CA VAL A 4 -9.24 -1.80 -8.85
C VAL A 4 -8.34 -0.65 -8.42
N VAL A 5 -8.93 0.34 -7.75
CA VAL A 5 -8.19 1.44 -7.11
C VAL A 5 -8.19 1.22 -5.61
N ILE A 6 -7.00 1.16 -5.02
CA ILE A 6 -6.79 0.90 -3.61
C ILE A 6 -6.26 2.18 -2.96
N SER A 7 -7.02 2.75 -2.04
CA SER A 7 -6.60 3.91 -1.24
C SER A 7 -6.09 3.43 0.12
N VAL A 8 -4.78 3.53 0.35
CA VAL A 8 -4.12 3.13 1.58
C VAL A 8 -3.81 4.37 2.42
N GLY A 9 -4.36 4.44 3.63
CA GLY A 9 -4.03 5.51 4.57
C GLY A 9 -2.55 5.45 4.94
N GLY A 10 -1.83 6.59 4.90
CA GLY A 10 -0.40 6.59 5.17
C GLY A 10 -0.02 6.12 6.57
N SER A 11 -0.88 6.28 7.57
CA SER A 11 -0.67 5.73 8.92
C SER A 11 -0.75 4.20 8.99
N VAL A 12 -1.36 3.56 7.98
CA VAL A 12 -1.37 2.10 7.81
C VAL A 12 -0.06 1.65 7.17
N LEU A 13 0.48 2.42 6.23
CA LEU A 13 1.72 2.09 5.54
C LEU A 13 2.96 2.25 6.43
N ILE A 14 2.98 3.28 7.29
CA ILE A 14 4.06 3.58 8.23
C ILE A 14 3.54 3.63 9.67
N PRO A 15 3.18 2.49 10.28
CA PRO A 15 2.70 2.45 11.67
C PRO A 15 3.77 2.92 12.68
N GLY A 16 5.05 2.86 12.31
CA GLY A 16 6.20 3.20 13.15
C GLY A 16 6.82 1.98 13.83
N ASN A 17 6.56 0.77 13.33
CA ASN A 17 7.14 -0.47 13.84
C ASN A 17 7.42 -1.42 12.67
N ASP A 18 8.71 -1.59 12.36
CA ASP A 18 9.20 -2.43 11.26
C ASP A 18 8.47 -2.17 9.91
N ASP A 19 8.29 -0.88 9.60
CA ASP A 19 7.52 -0.43 8.43
C ASP A 19 8.06 -1.04 7.12
N ALA A 20 9.37 -1.27 7.02
CA ALA A 20 9.99 -1.88 5.86
C ALA A 20 9.46 -3.29 5.58
N LYS A 21 9.30 -4.11 6.64
CA LYS A 21 8.75 -5.46 6.52
C LYS A 21 7.30 -5.43 6.06
N TYR A 22 6.48 -4.56 6.67
CA TYR A 22 5.07 -4.42 6.29
C TYR A 22 4.92 -3.98 4.82
N ILE A 23 5.70 -2.98 4.39
CA ILE A 23 5.69 -2.50 3.01
C ILE A 23 6.08 -3.62 2.04
N ALA A 24 7.09 -4.43 2.37
CA ALA A 24 7.51 -5.56 1.53
C ALA A 24 6.42 -6.63 1.41
N GLU A 25 5.77 -7.00 2.52
CA GLU A 25 4.67 -7.98 2.53
C GLU A 25 3.45 -7.47 1.75
N LEU A 26 3.08 -6.19 1.93
CA LEU A 26 2.01 -5.55 1.17
C LEU A 26 2.32 -5.51 -0.32
N ALA A 27 3.55 -5.13 -0.71
CA ALA A 27 3.97 -5.09 -2.10
C ALA A 27 3.92 -6.48 -2.76
N LYS A 28 4.32 -7.53 -2.03
CA LYS A 28 4.23 -8.92 -2.51
C LYS A 28 2.79 -9.30 -2.82
N MET A 29 1.87 -9.08 -1.88
CA MET A 29 0.45 -9.39 -2.05
C MET A 29 -0.17 -8.62 -3.22
N LEU A 30 0.12 -7.31 -3.33
CA LEU A 30 -0.40 -6.48 -4.43
C LEU A 30 0.10 -6.96 -5.79
N ARG A 31 1.34 -7.44 -5.86
CA ARG A 31 1.93 -7.97 -7.09
C ARG A 31 1.23 -9.26 -7.52
N GLU A 32 1.01 -10.18 -6.59
CA GLU A 32 0.25 -11.42 -6.84
C GLU A 32 -1.20 -11.09 -7.30
N ALA A 33 -1.87 -10.13 -6.66
CA ALA A 33 -3.22 -9.71 -7.07
C ALA A 33 -3.25 -9.05 -8.46
N SER A 34 -2.20 -8.32 -8.84
CA SER A 34 -2.12 -7.63 -10.12
C SER A 34 -2.06 -8.55 -11.34
N GLU A 35 -1.79 -9.85 -11.12
CA GLU A 35 -1.82 -10.86 -12.18
C GLU A 35 -3.25 -11.13 -12.68
N GLN A 36 -4.27 -10.84 -11.86
CA GLN A 36 -5.67 -11.10 -12.17
C GLN A 36 -6.45 -9.85 -12.57
N VAL A 37 -6.08 -8.69 -12.01
CA VAL A 37 -6.79 -7.41 -12.21
C VAL A 37 -5.80 -6.27 -12.39
N GLN A 38 -6.23 -5.19 -13.05
CA GLN A 38 -5.40 -3.99 -13.15
C GLN A 38 -5.53 -3.17 -11.85
N ILE A 39 -4.41 -2.99 -11.15
CA ILE A 39 -4.37 -2.31 -9.85
C ILE A 39 -3.72 -0.93 -9.96
N ALA A 40 -4.32 0.07 -9.33
CA ALA A 40 -3.69 1.34 -9.00
C ALA A 40 -3.76 1.56 -7.48
N VAL A 41 -2.64 1.92 -6.86
CA VAL A 41 -2.55 2.15 -5.40
C VAL A 41 -2.23 3.61 -5.14
N VAL A 42 -3.02 4.24 -4.29
CA VAL A 42 -2.79 5.60 -3.79
C VAL A 42 -2.48 5.51 -2.30
N VAL A 43 -1.36 6.08 -1.88
CA VAL A 43 -0.93 6.08 -0.47
C VAL A 43 -0.99 7.50 0.09
N GLY A 44 -1.54 7.65 1.30
CA GLY A 44 -1.47 8.91 2.04
C GLY A 44 -0.08 9.16 2.64
N GLY A 45 0.23 10.40 3.02
CA GLY A 45 1.55 10.78 3.55
C GLY A 45 1.86 10.35 4.99
N GLY A 46 0.87 9.83 5.72
CA GLY A 46 1.05 9.24 7.06
C GLY A 46 1.57 10.22 8.10
N LYS A 47 2.22 9.71 9.16
CA LYS A 47 2.77 10.55 10.25
C LYS A 47 3.77 11.58 9.73
N MET A 48 4.56 11.22 8.72
CA MET A 48 5.59 12.08 8.10
C MET A 48 5.03 13.30 7.36
N SER A 49 3.73 13.32 7.06
CA SER A 49 3.09 14.46 6.39
C SER A 49 2.40 15.44 7.34
N ARG A 50 2.31 15.10 8.63
CA ARG A 50 1.60 15.90 9.65
C ARG A 50 2.52 16.86 10.40
N TYR A 51 3.84 16.69 10.25
CA TYR A 51 4.91 17.42 10.89
C TYR A 51 6.00 17.69 9.85
#